data_AF-A0A559LBM6-F1
#
_entry.id   AF-A0A559LBM6-F1
#
_cell.length_a   1.000
_cell.length_b   1.000
_cell.length_c   1.000
_cell.angle_alpha   90.00
_cell.angle_beta   90.00
_cell.angle_gamma   90.00
#
_symmetry.space_group_name_H-M   'P 1'
#
loop_
_entity.id
_entity.type
_entity.pdbx_description
1 polymer ?
#
loop_
_entity_poly.entity_id
_entity_poly.type
_entity_poly.pdbx_seq_one_letter_code
_entity_poly.pdbx_strand_id
1 'polypeptide(L)'
;MLKLADLVKARAKELSELETIAMGQPISIALSVTDMLISLFRYYAGWTDKIRGEQQPAEDGNYKIVSHHPFGVVAGISAWNGSAV
;
A
#
# COMPACT_ATOMS: atom_id res chain seq x y z
N MET A 1 -3.18 8.22 2.81
CA MET A 1 -2.59 7.00 3.40
C MET A 1 -1.83 7.24 4.71
N LEU A 2 -1.16 8.38 4.95
CA LEU A 2 -0.46 8.62 6.23
C LEU A 2 -1.37 8.52 7.46
N LYS A 3 -2.53 9.21 7.45
CA LYS A 3 -3.53 9.12 8.53
C LYS A 3 -4.04 7.69 8.76
N LEU A 4 -4.16 6.88 7.71
CA LEU A 4 -4.53 5.47 7.85
C LEU A 4 -3.44 4.70 8.60
N ALA A 5 -2.17 4.89 8.23
CA ALA A 5 -1.05 4.28 8.94
C ALA A 5 -1.00 4.67 10.42
N ASP A 6 -1.32 5.93 10.75
CA ASP A 6 -1.40 6.40 12.14
C ASP A 6 -2.55 5.74 12.91
N LEU A 7 -3.72 5.58 12.29
CA LEU A 7 -4.87 4.92 12.89
C LEU A 7 -4.64 3.42 13.12
N VAL A 8 -4.04 2.73 12.14
CA VAL A 8 -3.65 1.32 12.27
C VAL A 8 -2.62 1.18 13.38
N LYS A 9 -1.61 2.04 13.44
CA LYS A 9 -0.62 2.04 14.53
C LYS A 9 -1.26 2.23 15.90
N ALA A 10 -2.21 3.15 16.03
CA ALA A 10 -2.92 3.38 17.28
C ALA A 10 -3.74 2.17 17.75
N ARG A 11 -4.11 1.26 16.83
CA ARG A 11 -4.88 0.04 17.11
C ARG A 11 -4.12 -1.26 16.81
N ALA A 12 -2.80 -1.20 16.68
CA ALA A 12 -2.01 -2.33 16.17
C ALA A 12 -2.22 -3.61 16.98
N LYS A 13 -2.25 -3.49 18.32
CA LYS A 13 -2.49 -4.61 19.22
C LYS A 13 -3.88 -5.24 19.00
N GLU A 14 -4.93 -4.43 18.98
CA GLU A 14 -6.31 -4.89 18.77
C GLU A 14 -6.47 -5.59 17.41
N LEU A 15 -5.92 -4.99 16.35
CA LEU A 15 -5.96 -5.56 15.00
C LEU A 15 -5.19 -6.88 14.92
N SER A 16 -4.02 -6.98 15.55
CA SER A 16 -3.25 -8.22 15.60
C SER A 16 -3.96 -9.33 16.39
N GLU A 17 -4.64 -9.00 17.47
CA GLU A 17 -5.45 -9.95 18.25
C GLU A 17 -6.61 -10.51 17.40
N LEU A 18 -7.31 -9.65 16.66
CA LEU A 18 -8.36 -10.07 15.72
C LEU A 18 -7.81 -10.96 14.62
N GLU A 19 -6.65 -10.63 14.05
CA GLU A 19 -5.98 -11.46 13.05
C GLU A 19 -5.56 -12.83 13.59
N THR A 20 -5.07 -12.90 14.83
CA THR A 20 -4.79 -14.17 15.50
C THR A 20 -6.06 -14.99 15.68
N ILE A 21 -7.19 -14.37 16.04
CA ILE A 21 -8.48 -15.06 16.19
C ILE A 21 -8.99 -15.58 14.84
N ALA A 22 -8.89 -14.77 13.78
CA ALA A 22 -9.40 -15.12 12.46
C ALA A 22 -8.55 -16.18 11.74
N MET A 23 -7.22 -16.09 11.84
CA MET A 23 -6.29 -16.91 11.07
C MET A 23 -5.66 -18.06 11.87
N GLY A 24 -5.66 -17.96 13.21
CA GLY A 24 -4.94 -18.88 14.09
C GLY A 24 -3.43 -18.66 14.13
N GLN A 25 -2.91 -17.58 13.53
CA GLN A 25 -1.47 -17.27 13.58
C GLN A 25 -1.06 -16.78 14.98
N PRO A 26 0.15 -17.12 15.46
CA PRO A 26 0.67 -16.60 16.73
C PRO A 26 0.65 -15.07 16.77
N ILE A 27 0.30 -14.51 17.93
CA ILE A 27 0.19 -13.05 18.12
C ILE A 27 1.47 -12.29 17.77
N SER A 28 2.64 -12.90 17.98
CA SER A 28 3.93 -12.33 17.59
C SER A 28 4.07 -12.17 16.08
N ILE A 29 3.51 -13.09 15.29
CA ILE A 29 3.50 -12.99 13.83
C ILE A 29 2.52 -11.92 13.39
N ALA A 30 1.30 -11.90 13.94
CA ALA A 30 0.29 -10.89 13.62
C ALA A 30 0.77 -9.45 13.89
N LEU A 31 1.48 -9.23 15.01
CA LEU A 31 2.10 -7.95 15.34
C LEU A 31 3.17 -7.55 14.31
N SER A 32 4.06 -8.48 13.93
CA SER A 32 5.09 -8.24 12.92
C SER A 32 4.49 -7.87 11.56
N VAL A 33 3.44 -8.58 11.14
CA VAL A 33 2.71 -8.28 9.89
C VAL A 33 2.02 -6.92 9.97
N THR A 34 1.42 -6.57 11.12
CA THR A 34 0.79 -5.26 11.31
C THR A 34 1.80 -4.12 11.24
N ASP A 35 2.99 -4.27 11.81
CA ASP A 35 4.07 -3.29 11.72
C ASP A 35 4.60 -3.14 10.29
N MET A 36 4.70 -4.25 9.56
CA MET A 36 5.02 -4.24 8.12
C MET A 36 3.96 -3.46 7.34
N LEU A 37 2.67 -3.70 7.59
CA LEU A 37 1.57 -3.00 6.93
C LEU A 37 1.60 -1.49 7.18
N ILE A 38 1.84 -1.07 8.43
CA ILE A 38 1.96 0.35 8.79
C ILE A 38 3.09 1.00 7.97
N SER A 39 4.23 0.30 7.84
CA SER A 39 5.36 0.75 7.04
C SER A 39 5.02 0.82 5.55
N LEU A 40 4.28 -0.17 5.03
CA LEU A 40 3.82 -0.23 3.64
C LEU A 40 2.88 0.93 3.29
N PHE A 41 1.93 1.26 4.17
CA PHE A 41 1.06 2.41 3.98
C PHE A 41 1.83 3.74 3.97
N ARG A 42 2.84 3.89 4.82
CA ARG A 42 3.70 5.09 4.80
C ARG A 42 4.53 5.16 3.52
N TYR A 43 5.09 4.04 3.09
CA TYR A 43 5.86 3.93 1.85
C TYR A 43 5.03 4.35 0.64
N TYR A 44 3.84 3.75 0.44
CA TYR A 44 2.98 4.10 -0.70
C TYR A 44 2.35 5.49 -0.60
N ALA A 45 2.11 6.01 0.62
CA ALA A 45 1.74 7.41 0.77
C ALA A 45 2.81 8.34 0.17
N GLY A 46 4.09 8.00 0.36
CA GLY A 46 5.21 8.74 -0.19
C GLY A 46 5.35 8.68 -1.72
N TRP A 47 4.68 7.75 -2.40
CA TRP A 47 4.72 7.63 -3.87
C TRP A 47 3.69 8.51 -4.58
N THR A 48 2.71 9.06 -3.86
CA THR A 48 1.57 9.78 -4.46
C THR A 48 1.95 10.99 -5.34
N ASP A 49 3.11 11.59 -5.11
CA ASP A 49 3.68 12.73 -5.83
C ASP A 49 4.91 12.37 -6.69
N LYS A 50 5.26 11.08 -6.79
CA LYS A 50 6.51 10.59 -7.41
C LYS A 50 6.30 9.71 -8.63
N ILE A 51 5.07 9.50 -9.07
CA ILE A 51 4.76 8.79 -10.31
C ILE A 51 4.97 9.76 -11.47
N ARG A 52 6.21 9.85 -11.95
CA ARG A 52 6.61 10.77 -13.02
C ARG A 52 6.43 10.12 -14.38
N GLY A 53 5.93 10.91 -15.33
CA GLY A 53 5.98 10.56 -16.75
C GLY A 53 7.36 10.82 -17.36
N GLU A 54 7.42 10.71 -18.68
CA GLU A 54 8.64 10.89 -19.45
C GLU A 54 8.43 11.92 -20.57
N GLN A 55 9.50 12.60 -20.95
CA GLN A 55 9.51 13.48 -22.12
C GLN A 55 10.65 13.04 -23.04
N GLN A 56 10.36 12.85 -24.32
CA GLN A 56 11.41 12.51 -25.30
C GLN A 56 11.89 13.76 -26.05
N PRO A 57 13.17 13.80 -26.44
CA PRO A 57 13.69 14.85 -27.33
C PRO A 57 12.92 14.89 -28.65
N ALA A 58 12.64 16.10 -29.14
CA ALA A 58 11.91 16.34 -30.39
C ALA A 58 12.84 16.31 -31.62
N GLU A 59 13.67 15.27 -31.76
CA GLU A 59 14.66 15.14 -32.85
C GLU A 59 14.02 15.09 -34.24
N ASP A 60 12.79 14.57 -34.32
CA ASP A 60 11.96 14.50 -35.53
C ASP A 60 10.97 15.67 -35.65
N GLY A 61 11.12 16.70 -34.81
CA GLY A 61 10.22 17.85 -34.75
C GLY A 61 8.89 17.59 -34.01
N ASN A 62 8.66 16.38 -33.49
CA ASN A 62 7.45 16.04 -32.75
C ASN A 62 7.67 16.12 -31.23
N TYR A 63 6.78 16.82 -30.52
CA TYR A 63 6.76 16.81 -29.07
C TYR A 63 6.11 15.52 -28.53
N LYS A 64 6.83 14.78 -27.69
CA LYS A 64 6.41 13.47 -27.18
C LYS A 64 6.48 13.44 -25.65
N ILE A 65 5.36 13.09 -25.03
CA ILE A 65 5.23 12.92 -23.59
C ILE A 65 4.57 11.59 -23.25
N VAL A 66 5.01 10.98 -22.17
CA VAL A 66 4.38 9.83 -21.52
C VAL A 66 3.78 10.34 -20.21
N SER A 67 2.52 10.01 -19.96
CA SER A 67 1.84 10.30 -18.70
C SER A 67 1.28 9.01 -18.12
N HIS A 68 1.35 8.87 -16.80
CA HIS A 68 0.77 7.73 -16.09
C HIS A 68 -0.55 8.16 -15.47
N HIS A 69 -1.63 7.61 -15.99
CA HIS A 69 -2.97 7.84 -15.48
C HIS A 69 -3.46 6.62 -14.67
N PRO A 70 -4.27 6.83 -13.63
CA PRO A 70 -4.89 5.73 -12.92
C PRO A 70 -5.82 4.96 -13.87
N PHE A 71 -5.82 3.62 -13.76
CA PHE A 71 -6.71 2.76 -14.55
C PHE A 71 -8.20 2.94 -14.23
N GLY A 72 -8.53 3.58 -13.11
CA GLY A 72 -9.90 3.73 -12.63
C GLY A 72 -10.27 2.65 -11.62
N VAL A 73 -11.33 1.89 -11.90
CA VAL A 73 -11.81 0.84 -11.01
C VAL A 73 -10.89 -0.38 -11.09
N VAL A 74 -10.37 -0.83 -9.94
CA VAL A 74 -9.51 -2.01 -9.82
C VAL A 74 -10.08 -2.94 -8.75
N ALA A 75 -10.28 -4.21 -9.10
CA ALA A 75 -10.70 -5.25 -8.15
C ALA A 75 -9.48 -5.87 -7.46
N GLY A 76 -9.41 -5.77 -6.12
CA GLY A 76 -8.43 -6.47 -5.30
C GLY A 76 -9.04 -7.73 -4.69
N ILE A 77 -8.44 -8.90 -4.92
CA ILE A 77 -8.83 -10.17 -4.32
C ILE A 77 -7.62 -10.68 -3.53
N SER A 78 -7.76 -10.76 -2.21
CA SER A 78 -6.74 -11.29 -1.30
C SER A 78 -7.09 -12.71 -0.86
N ALA A 79 -6.08 -13.47 -0.45
CA ALA A 79 -6.28 -14.74 0.22
C ALA A 79 -6.58 -14.49 1.72
N TRP A 80 -7.34 -15.40 2.35
CA TRP A 80 -7.15 -15.69 3.78
C TRP A 80 -5.67 -16.11 3.96
N ASN A 81 -5.00 -16.21 5.10
CA ASN A 81 -3.54 -16.40 5.25
C ASN A 81 -2.70 -15.12 5.15
N GLY A 82 -3.20 -14.08 4.49
CA GLY A 82 -2.49 -12.81 4.31
C GLY A 82 -3.39 -11.59 4.48
N SER A 83 -4.37 -11.64 5.38
CA SER A 83 -5.30 -10.52 5.65
C SER A 83 -4.59 -9.44 6.46
N ALA A 84 -3.55 -8.82 5.89
CA ALA A 84 -2.96 -7.65 6.52
C ALA A 84 -3.92 -6.44 6.48
N VAL A 85 -5.01 -6.49 5.71
CA VAL A 85 -6.35 -5.96 6.03
C VAL A 85 -7.35 -6.93 5.41
#